data_AF-A0A182PVG0-F1
#
_entry.id   AF-A0A182PVG0-F1
#
_cell.length_a   1.000
_cell.length_b   1.000
_cell.length_c   1.000
_cell.angle_alpha   90.00
_cell.angle_beta   90.00
_cell.angle_gamma   90.00
#
_symmetry.space_group_name_H-M   'P 1'
#
loop_
_entity.id
_entity.type
_entity.pdbx_description
1 polymer ?
#
loop_
_entity_poly.entity_id
_entity_poly.type
_entity_poly.pdbx_seq_one_letter_code
_entity_poly.pdbx_strand_id
1 'polypeptide(L)'
;MEETARLFKPKVIIAGISCYSRCLDYKRFREIADQNGAYLFADMAHISGLVAAGVIPSPFEYADVVSTTTHKTLRGPRAGVIFFRKGVRSVKANGEKVMYDLESRINQAVFPGLQGGPHNHAIA
;
A
#
# COMPACT_ATOMS: atom_id res chain seq x y z
N MET A 1 -1.19 0.08 19.34
CA MET A 1 -0.30 0.03 18.15
C MET A 1 0.83 1.05 18.24
N GLU A 2 0.55 2.35 18.44
CA GLU A 2 1.59 3.39 18.47
C GLU A 2 2.73 3.12 19.48
N GLU A 3 2.38 2.80 20.72
CA GLU A 3 3.37 2.51 21.78
C GLU A 3 4.31 1.36 21.40
N THR A 4 3.75 0.24 20.94
CA THR A 4 4.52 -0.91 20.47
C THR A 4 5.37 -0.58 19.26
N ALA A 5 4.88 0.24 18.32
CA ALA A 5 5.64 0.64 17.14
C ALA A 5 6.89 1.44 17.53
N ARG A 6 6.82 2.32 18.54
CA ARG A 6 7.99 3.07 19.02
C ARG A 6 9.09 2.18 19.61
N LEU A 7 8.69 1.09 20.27
CA LEU A 7 9.61 0.11 20.83
C LEU A 7 10.20 -0.80 19.74
N PHE A 8 9.36 -1.29 18.82
CA PHE A 8 9.73 -2.27 17.80
C PHE A 8 10.40 -1.66 16.57
N LYS A 9 10.17 -0.37 16.29
CA LYS A 9 10.71 0.39 15.15
C LYS A 9 10.46 -0.31 13.81
N PRO A 10 9.19 -0.55 13.43
CA PRO A 10 8.86 -1.26 12.19
C PRO A 10 9.38 -0.51 10.97
N LYS A 11 9.81 -1.25 9.94
CA LYS A 11 10.14 -0.67 8.63
C LYS A 11 8.92 -0.52 7.73
N VAL A 12 7.89 -1.34 7.96
CA VAL A 12 6.61 -1.32 7.25
C VAL A 12 5.49 -1.58 8.25
N ILE A 13 4.39 -0.83 8.13
CA ILE A 13 3.13 -1.08 8.85
C ILE A 13 2.07 -1.43 7.81
N ILE A 14 1.34 -2.52 8.06
CA ILE A 14 0.28 -2.99 7.16
C ILE A 14 -1.09 -2.57 7.71
N ALA A 15 -1.85 -1.84 6.90
CA ALA A 15 -3.24 -1.47 7.12
C ALA A 15 -4.14 -2.27 6.16
N GLY A 16 -4.52 -3.48 6.57
CA GLY A 16 -5.33 -4.39 5.75
C GLY A 16 -5.98 -5.47 6.61
N ILE A 17 -7.12 -5.97 6.13
CA ILE A 17 -8.02 -6.84 6.91
C ILE A 17 -8.72 -7.85 6.01
N SER A 18 -8.95 -9.05 6.54
CA SER A 18 -9.82 -10.05 5.90
C SER A 18 -11.21 -10.06 6.53
N CYS A 19 -11.29 -9.90 7.85
CA CYS A 19 -12.54 -9.97 8.62
C CYS A 19 -12.60 -8.84 9.64
N TYR A 20 -12.98 -7.65 9.17
CA TYR A 20 -13.24 -6.50 10.03
C TYR A 20 -14.28 -5.61 9.35
N SER A 21 -15.32 -5.23 10.10
CA SER A 21 -16.54 -4.62 9.55
C SER A 21 -16.51 -3.10 9.51
N ARG A 22 -15.46 -2.46 10.02
CA ARG A 22 -15.31 -0.99 10.05
C ARG A 22 -14.24 -0.53 9.08
N CYS A 23 -14.35 0.72 8.64
CA CYS A 23 -13.29 1.37 7.89
C CYS A 23 -12.06 1.56 8.78
N LEU A 24 -10.87 1.36 8.22
CA LEU A 24 -9.62 1.65 8.91
C LEU A 24 -9.37 3.16 8.95
N ASP A 25 -8.83 3.64 10.06
CA ASP A 25 -8.36 5.02 10.19
C ASP A 25 -6.96 5.16 9.56
N TYR A 26 -6.91 5.28 8.22
CA TYR A 26 -5.66 5.37 7.47
C TYR A 26 -4.81 6.57 7.86
N LYS A 27 -5.44 7.68 8.28
CA LYS A 27 -4.73 8.85 8.80
C LYS A 27 -3.94 8.48 10.05
N ARG A 28 -4.56 7.78 10.99
CA ARG A 28 -3.89 7.32 12.20
C ARG A 28 -2.75 6.35 11.91
N PHE A 29 -2.92 5.46 10.94
CA PHE A 29 -1.83 4.58 10.49
C PHE A 29 -0.65 5.38 9.89
N ARG A 30 -0.94 6.41 9.09
CA ARG A 30 0.07 7.30 8.48
C ARG A 30 0.89 8.01 9.55
N GLU A 31 0.23 8.63 10.52
CA GLU A 31 0.91 9.31 11.63
C GLU A 31 1.89 8.38 12.36
N ILE A 32 1.45 7.15 12.66
CA ILE A 32 2.29 6.16 13.34
C ILE A 32 3.44 5.71 12.43
N ALA A 33 3.20 5.54 11.13
CA ALA A 33 4.26 5.20 10.19
C ALA A 33 5.30 6.32 10.08
N ASP A 34 4.88 7.59 10.01
CA ASP A 34 5.78 8.75 9.95
C ASP A 34 6.64 8.88 11.21
N GLN A 35 6.04 8.74 12.39
CA GLN A 35 6.77 8.79 13.67
C GLN A 35 7.90 7.74 13.75
N ASN A 36 7.76 6.62 13.04
CA ASN A 36 8.73 5.52 13.05
C ASN A 36 9.61 5.49 11.80
N GLY A 37 9.42 6.41 10.85
CA GLY A 37 10.09 6.37 9.54
C GLY A 37 9.73 5.14 8.69
N ALA A 38 8.58 4.52 8.97
CA ALA A 38 8.09 3.32 8.31
C ALA A 38 7.35 3.66 7.00
N TYR A 39 7.26 2.67 6.11
CA TYR A 39 6.29 2.71 5.02
C TYR A 39 4.92 2.28 5.50
N LEU A 40 3.87 2.95 5.01
CA LEU A 40 2.50 2.51 5.17
C LEU A 40 2.08 1.69 3.94
N PHE A 41 1.79 0.41 4.17
CA PHE A 41 1.29 -0.51 3.17
C PHE A 41 -0.20 -0.76 3.43
N ALA A 42 -1.09 -0.45 2.50
CA ALA A 42 -2.50 -0.81 2.59
C ALA A 42 -2.80 -2.06 1.76
N ASP A 43 -3.34 -3.11 2.39
CA ASP A 43 -3.93 -4.24 1.66
C ASP A 43 -5.45 -4.06 1.64
N MET A 44 -5.97 -3.67 0.47
CA MET A 44 -7.39 -3.39 0.28
C MET A 44 -8.14 -4.53 -0.42
N ALA A 45 -7.62 -5.76 -0.38
CA ALA A 45 -8.19 -6.89 -1.12
C ALA A 45 -9.70 -7.09 -0.94
N HIS A 46 -10.22 -6.94 0.28
CA HIS A 46 -11.66 -7.12 0.56
C HIS A 46 -12.53 -5.92 0.16
N ILE A 47 -11.95 -4.73 0.01
CA ILE A 47 -12.71 -3.49 -0.15
C ILE A 47 -12.41 -2.75 -1.46
N SER A 48 -11.58 -3.30 -2.35
CA SER A 48 -11.11 -2.62 -3.55
C SER A 48 -12.23 -2.17 -4.50
N GLY A 49 -13.31 -2.95 -4.63
CA GLY A 49 -14.47 -2.51 -5.41
C GLY A 49 -15.23 -1.35 -4.78
N LEU A 50 -15.31 -1.32 -3.44
CA LEU A 50 -15.96 -0.23 -2.70
C LEU A 50 -15.13 1.06 -2.77
N VAL A 51 -13.80 0.94 -2.68
CA VAL A 51 -12.87 2.05 -2.90
C VAL A 51 -12.99 2.59 -4.32
N ALA A 52 -12.99 1.70 -5.33
CA ALA A 52 -13.12 2.09 -6.74
C ALA A 52 -14.45 2.78 -7.04
N ALA A 53 -15.53 2.39 -6.37
CA ALA A 53 -16.84 3.02 -6.47
C ALA A 53 -16.97 4.33 -5.67
N GLY A 54 -15.97 4.70 -4.87
CA GLY A 54 -15.98 5.93 -4.05
C GLY A 54 -16.98 5.90 -2.89
N VAL A 55 -17.46 4.72 -2.48
CA VAL A 55 -18.49 4.59 -1.41
C VAL A 55 -17.90 4.44 0.00
N ILE A 56 -16.59 4.29 0.10
CA ILE A 56 -15.84 4.26 1.36
C ILE A 56 -14.53 5.07 1.22
N PRO A 57 -13.88 5.47 2.33
CA PRO A 57 -12.61 6.17 2.30
C PRO A 57 -11.52 5.39 1.55
N SER A 58 -10.71 6.11 0.78
CA SER A 58 -9.65 5.53 -0.04
C SER A 58 -8.33 5.43 0.72
N PRO A 59 -7.65 4.26 0.75
CA PRO A 59 -6.31 4.14 1.33
C PRO A 59 -5.26 4.94 0.55
N PHE A 60 -5.54 5.27 -0.72
CA PHE A 60 -4.63 6.00 -1.60
C PHE A 60 -4.36 7.42 -1.15
N GLU A 61 -5.09 8.00 -0.20
CA GLU A 61 -4.77 9.31 0.35
C GLU A 61 -3.51 9.26 1.24
N TYR A 62 -3.30 8.13 1.94
CA TYR A 62 -2.31 8.02 3.02
C TYR A 62 -1.20 7.02 2.75
N ALA A 63 -1.50 5.93 2.04
CA ALA A 63 -0.57 4.81 1.87
C ALA A 63 0.57 5.11 0.88
N ASP A 64 1.75 4.57 1.18
CA ASP A 64 2.91 4.59 0.27
C ASP A 64 2.78 3.51 -0.80
N VAL A 65 2.25 2.34 -0.41
CA VAL A 65 2.00 1.18 -1.25
C VAL A 65 0.58 0.70 -0.99
N VAL A 66 -0.15 0.34 -2.05
CA VAL A 66 -1.47 -0.29 -1.95
C VAL A 66 -1.46 -1.60 -2.73
N SER A 67 -1.73 -2.73 -2.09
CA SER A 67 -1.97 -3.99 -2.79
C SER A 67 -3.45 -4.33 -2.80
N THR A 68 -3.84 -5.13 -3.80
CA THR A 68 -5.18 -5.70 -3.83
C THR A 68 -5.24 -6.97 -4.65
N THR A 69 -6.24 -7.80 -4.35
CA THR A 69 -6.69 -8.86 -5.25
C THR A 69 -7.77 -8.32 -6.20
N THR A 70 -7.78 -8.78 -7.43
CA THR A 70 -8.76 -8.34 -8.44
C THR A 70 -10.12 -9.06 -8.36
N HIS A 71 -10.21 -10.23 -7.71
CA HIS A 71 -11.39 -11.12 -7.79
C HIS A 71 -12.49 -10.89 -6.75
N LYS A 72 -12.24 -10.11 -5.69
CA LYS A 72 -13.20 -9.92 -4.59
C LYS A 72 -14.24 -8.86 -4.95
N THR A 73 -14.36 -7.80 -4.15
CA THR A 73 -15.32 -6.72 -4.41
C THR A 73 -15.05 -5.99 -5.72
N LEU A 74 -13.82 -6.04 -6.24
CA LEU A 74 -13.49 -5.52 -7.58
C LEU A 74 -14.04 -6.39 -8.74
N ARG A 75 -14.43 -7.63 -8.47
CA ARG A 75 -15.17 -8.53 -9.38
C ARG A 75 -14.48 -8.82 -10.73
N GLY A 76 -13.14 -8.86 -10.73
CA GLY A 76 -12.31 -9.23 -11.88
C GLY A 76 -11.79 -10.68 -11.83
N PRO A 77 -10.78 -11.03 -12.66
CA PRO A 77 -10.15 -12.35 -12.65
C PRO A 77 -9.32 -12.58 -11.38
N ARG A 78 -8.78 -13.80 -11.20
CA ARG A 78 -7.84 -14.09 -10.09
C ARG A 78 -6.44 -13.56 -10.42
N ALA A 79 -6.15 -12.35 -9.96
CA ALA A 79 -4.83 -11.73 -10.04
C ALA A 79 -4.60 -10.80 -8.83
N GLY A 80 -3.42 -10.16 -8.79
CA GLY A 80 -3.05 -9.15 -7.81
C GLY A 80 -2.49 -7.90 -8.50
N VAL A 81 -2.67 -6.75 -7.86
CA VAL A 81 -2.14 -5.45 -8.32
C VAL A 81 -1.40 -4.78 -7.16
N ILE A 82 -0.26 -4.16 -7.46
CA ILE A 82 0.54 -3.36 -6.52
C ILE A 82 0.63 -1.94 -7.07
N PHE A 83 0.03 -1.00 -6.36
CA PHE A 83 0.19 0.43 -6.58
C PHE A 83 1.26 0.99 -5.65
N PHE A 84 2.00 1.98 -6.11
CA PHE A 84 3.05 2.63 -5.33
C PHE A 84 3.15 4.12 -5.66
N ARG A 85 3.56 4.90 -4.66
CA ARG A 85 3.84 6.32 -4.83
C ARG A 85 5.10 6.56 -5.68
N LYS A 86 5.08 7.66 -6.42
CA LYS A 86 6.20 8.24 -7.16
C LYS A 86 6.34 9.72 -6.78
N GLY A 87 7.50 10.32 -7.05
CA GLY A 87 7.74 11.74 -6.77
C GLY A 87 8.35 11.97 -5.38
N VAL A 88 8.00 13.08 -4.74
CA VAL A 88 8.58 13.48 -3.44
C VAL A 88 7.89 12.72 -2.31
N ARG A 89 8.67 12.03 -1.49
CA ARG A 89 8.23 11.35 -0.26
C ARG A 89 8.22 12.29 0.94
N SER A 90 9.28 13.07 1.11
CA SER A 90 9.39 14.03 2.21
C SER A 90 10.34 15.16 1.85
N VAL A 91 10.22 16.27 2.56
CA VAL A 91 11.16 17.39 2.49
C VAL A 91 11.83 17.49 3.84
N LYS A 92 13.16 17.37 3.86
CA LYS A 92 13.96 17.51 5.08
C LYS A 92 13.95 18.97 5.54
N ALA A 93 14.34 19.21 6.80
CA ALA A 93 14.41 20.56 7.37
C ALA A 93 15.35 21.51 6.60
N ASN A 94 16.33 20.97 5.87
CA ASN A 94 17.24 21.73 5.00
C ASN A 94 16.68 22.01 3.59
N GLY A 95 15.41 21.68 3.32
CA GLY A 95 14.76 21.83 2.01
C GLY A 95 15.07 20.72 1.00
N GLU A 96 15.89 19.73 1.36
CA GLU A 96 16.21 18.60 0.49
C GLU A 96 14.98 17.70 0.30
N LYS A 97 14.63 17.45 -0.97
CA LYS A 97 13.52 16.56 -1.34
C LYS A 97 14.01 15.12 -1.37
N VAL A 98 13.42 14.28 -0.53
CA VAL A 98 13.59 12.83 -0.58
C VAL A 98 12.57 12.27 -1.55
N MET A 99 13.03 11.58 -2.58
CA MET A 99 12.17 10.97 -3.59
C MET A 99 11.74 9.57 -3.17
N TYR A 100 10.57 9.12 -3.61
CA TYR A 100 10.19 7.72 -3.55
C TYR A 100 11.08 6.89 -4.48
N ASP A 101 11.52 5.72 -3.99
CA ASP A 101 12.29 4.72 -4.75
C ASP A 101 11.51 3.40 -4.92
N LEU A 102 10.18 3.44 -4.74
CA LEU A 102 9.31 2.27 -4.73
C LEU A 102 9.15 1.63 -6.11
N GLU A 103 9.09 2.44 -7.17
CA GLU A 103 8.85 1.95 -8.54
C GLU A 103 9.89 0.91 -8.98
N SER A 104 11.16 1.28 -8.93
CA SER A 104 12.24 0.39 -9.37
C SER A 104 12.30 -0.86 -8.49
N ARG A 105 12.22 -0.70 -7.17
CA ARG A 105 12.28 -1.80 -6.21
C ARG A 105 11.14 -2.80 -6.37
N ILE A 106 9.90 -2.32 -6.48
CA ILE A 106 8.72 -3.19 -6.60
C ILE A 106 8.72 -3.89 -7.95
N ASN A 107 8.97 -3.18 -9.05
CA ASN A 107 9.02 -3.80 -10.37
C ASN A 107 10.11 -4.88 -10.46
N GLN A 108 11.33 -4.59 -9.96
CA GLN A 108 12.44 -5.54 -9.96
C GLN A 108 12.20 -6.74 -9.02
N ALA A 109 11.51 -6.52 -7.89
CA ALA A 109 11.12 -7.60 -7.00
C ALA A 109 10.10 -8.55 -7.66
N VAL A 110 9.15 -8.02 -8.45
CA VAL A 110 8.22 -8.86 -9.23
C VAL A 110 8.97 -9.61 -10.32
N PHE A 111 9.68 -8.90 -11.19
CA PHE A 111 10.52 -9.49 -12.24
C PHE A 111 11.82 -8.68 -12.37
N PRO A 112 13.00 -9.32 -12.35
CA PRO A 112 13.24 -10.77 -12.38
C PRO A 112 13.28 -11.45 -10.99
N GLY A 113 12.90 -10.75 -9.91
CA GLY A 113 13.12 -11.22 -8.54
C GLY A 113 12.34 -12.49 -8.16
N LEU A 114 11.02 -12.50 -8.33
CA LEU A 114 10.15 -13.57 -7.82
C LEU A 114 9.36 -14.31 -8.90
N GLN A 115 8.98 -13.63 -9.98
CA GLN A 115 8.19 -14.18 -11.07
C GLN A 115 8.99 -14.24 -12.38
N GLY A 116 8.51 -15.07 -13.31
CA GLY A 116 9.02 -15.20 -14.68
C GLY A 116 8.10 -14.52 -15.70
N GLY A 117 7.63 -15.27 -16.70
CA GLY A 117 6.74 -14.75 -17.73
C GLY A 117 5.36 -14.34 -17.19
N PRO A 118 4.80 -13.19 -17.61
CA PRO A 118 3.51 -12.71 -17.13
C PRO A 118 2.34 -13.56 -17.67
N HIS A 119 1.28 -13.69 -16.86
CA HIS A 119 0.05 -14.36 -17.28
C HIS A 119 -0.85 -13.39 -18.07
N ASN A 120 -0.50 -13.14 -19.34
CA ASN A 120 -1.19 -12.14 -20.18
C ASN A 120 -2.71 -12.33 -20.28
N HIS A 121 -3.22 -13.57 -20.23
CA HIS A 121 -4.66 -13.86 -20.26
C HIS A 121 -5.41 -13.41 -19.00
N ALA A 122 -4.72 -13.26 -17.86
CA ALA A 122 -5.32 -12.74 -16.62
C ALA A 122 -5.13 -11.22 -16.49
N ILE A 123 -4.23 -10.63 -17.29
CA ILE A 123 -3.99 -9.18 -17.36
C ILE A 123 -5.00 -8.51 -18.30
N ALA A 124 -5.37 -9.18 -19.40
CA ALA A 124 -6.38 -8.73 -20.36
C ALA A 124 -7.79 -8.68 -19.75
#